data_AF-A0A0H3K7Q7-F1
#
_entry.id   AF-A0A0H3K7Q7-F1
#
_cell.length_a   1.000
_cell.length_b   1.000
_cell.length_c   1.000
_cell.angle_alpha   90.00
_cell.angle_beta   90.00
_cell.angle_gamma   90.00
#
_symmetry.space_group_name_H-M   'P 1'
#
loop_
_entity.id
_entity.type
_entity.pdbx_description
1 polymer ?
#
loop_
_entity_poly.entity_id
_entity_poly.type
_entity_poly.pdbx_seq_one_letter_code
_entity_poly.pdbx_strand_id
1 'polypeptide(L)'
;MKNLIKVDQHYFELIENYRECFNEEQFIARYSDILDKYDYIVGDYGYDQLRLKGFYKDSNKKAEMSKRFSNIQDYIFEYCNFGCPYFVLRHLSKQEVKKLIEEVHPSDVIDDDNKLQDVKIKPTIQDTEH
;
A
#
# COMPACT_ATOMS: atom_id res chain seq x y z
N MET A 1 2.39 1.17 -17.91
CA MET A 1 1.25 1.46 -17.02
C MET A 1 1.68 1.01 -15.63
N LYS A 2 1.57 1.86 -14.62
CA LYS A 2 1.90 1.48 -13.24
C LYS A 2 0.73 0.64 -12.71
N ASN A 3 0.97 -0.62 -12.37
CA ASN A 3 -0.07 -1.51 -11.82
C ASN A 3 -0.23 -1.20 -10.32
N LEU A 4 -1.06 -0.21 -10.02
CA LEU A 4 -1.45 0.21 -8.68
C LEU A 4 -2.69 -0.57 -8.25
N ILE A 5 -2.58 -1.31 -7.16
CA ILE A 5 -3.66 -2.15 -6.61
C ILE A 5 -4.11 -1.55 -5.30
N LYS A 6 -5.42 -1.45 -5.10
CA LYS A 6 -6.01 -0.93 -3.87
C LYS A 6 -6.73 -2.06 -3.14
N VAL A 7 -6.37 -2.24 -1.87
CA VAL A 7 -7.07 -3.15 -0.94
C VAL A 7 -7.41 -2.36 0.30
N ASP A 8 -8.71 -2.22 0.59
CA ASP A 8 -9.21 -1.37 1.68
C ASP A 8 -8.66 0.07 1.62
N GLN A 9 -7.84 0.45 2.63
CA GLN A 9 -7.18 1.75 2.75
C GLN A 9 -5.71 1.70 2.35
N HIS A 10 -5.24 0.56 1.85
CA HIS A 10 -3.87 0.29 1.50
C HIS A 10 -3.70 0.26 -0.02
N TYR A 11 -2.54 0.75 -0.46
CA TYR A 11 -2.18 0.80 -1.88
C TYR A 11 -0.89 0.01 -2.07
N PHE A 12 -0.88 -0.79 -3.13
CA PHE A 12 0.20 -1.69 -3.46
C PHE A 12 0.67 -1.43 -4.88
N GLU A 13 1.97 -1.48 -5.08
CA GLU A 13 2.59 -1.46 -6.40
C GLU A 13 3.04 -2.88 -6.76
N LEU A 14 2.62 -3.37 -7.93
CA LEU A 14 3.14 -4.61 -8.48
C LEU A 14 4.55 -4.40 -9.03
N ILE A 15 5.54 -4.88 -8.28
CA ILE A 15 6.96 -4.73 -8.64
C ILE A 15 7.47 -5.90 -9.46
N GLU A 16 6.88 -7.09 -9.31
CA GLU A 16 7.24 -8.28 -10.08
C GLU A 16 6.01 -9.17 -10.32
N ASN A 17 5.88 -9.69 -11.53
CA ASN A 17 4.81 -10.60 -11.92
C ASN A 17 5.38 -11.72 -12.79
N TYR A 18 5.88 -12.77 -12.14
CA TYR A 18 6.45 -13.90 -12.84
C TYR A 18 5.33 -14.79 -13.40
N ARG A 19 5.41 -15.10 -14.70
CA ARG A 19 4.39 -15.86 -15.46
C ARG A 19 3.00 -15.23 -15.48
N GLU A 20 2.92 -13.92 -15.28
CA GLU A 20 1.66 -13.16 -15.40
C GLU A 20 0.52 -13.72 -14.52
N CYS A 21 0.87 -14.26 -13.36
CA CYS A 21 -0.06 -14.99 -12.47
C CYS A 21 -0.79 -14.10 -11.46
N PHE A 22 -0.43 -12.81 -11.39
CA PHE A 22 -1.11 -11.89 -10.51
C PHE A 22 -2.60 -11.75 -10.90
N ASN A 23 -3.48 -12.03 -9.95
CA ASN A 23 -4.91 -11.83 -10.06
C ASN A 23 -5.38 -10.99 -8.87
N GLU A 24 -5.90 -9.80 -9.16
CA GLU A 24 -6.31 -8.84 -8.14
C GLU A 24 -7.43 -9.38 -7.24
N GLU A 25 -8.44 -10.03 -7.82
CA GLU A 25 -9.57 -10.59 -7.06
C GLU A 25 -9.11 -11.68 -6.09
N GLN A 26 -8.23 -12.57 -6.54
CA GLN A 26 -7.68 -13.62 -5.68
C GLN A 26 -6.79 -13.05 -4.57
N PHE A 27 -6.00 -12.02 -4.89
CA PHE A 27 -5.19 -11.32 -3.91
C PHE A 27 -6.07 -10.67 -2.83
N ILE A 28 -7.08 -9.89 -3.22
CA ILE A 28 -8.02 -9.24 -2.30
C ILE A 28 -8.72 -10.28 -1.42
N ALA A 29 -9.20 -11.38 -2.02
CA ALA A 29 -9.92 -12.43 -1.29
C ALA A 29 -9.05 -13.18 -0.25
N ARG A 30 -7.72 -13.19 -0.43
CA ARG A 30 -6.77 -13.82 0.51
C ARG A 30 -6.04 -12.83 1.40
N TYR A 31 -6.16 -11.54 1.12
CA TYR A 31 -5.57 -10.49 1.93
C TYR A 31 -6.08 -10.55 3.37
N SER A 32 -5.22 -10.23 4.31
CA SER A 32 -5.57 -10.16 5.73
C SER A 32 -4.79 -9.04 6.38
N ASP A 33 -5.41 -8.32 7.31
CA ASP A 33 -4.86 -7.20 8.07
C ASP A 33 -3.52 -7.53 8.76
N ILE A 34 -3.24 -8.81 9.03
CA ILE A 34 -1.93 -9.22 9.56
C ILE A 34 -0.77 -8.92 8.59
N LEU A 35 -1.08 -8.72 7.30
CA LEU A 35 -0.14 -8.36 6.25
C LEU A 35 0.20 -6.86 6.24
N ASP A 36 -0.63 -6.00 6.85
CA ASP A 36 -0.46 -4.53 6.85
C ASP A 36 0.85 -4.06 7.48
N LYS A 37 1.42 -4.89 8.36
CA LYS A 37 2.70 -4.57 9.03
C LYS A 37 3.91 -4.73 8.12
N TYR A 38 3.77 -5.40 6.97
CA TYR A 38 4.89 -5.71 6.09
C TYR A 38 5.02 -4.69 4.95
N ASP A 39 6.26 -4.38 4.58
CA ASP A 39 6.56 -3.45 3.48
C ASP A 39 6.33 -4.10 2.09
N TYR A 40 6.42 -5.43 2.01
CA TYR A 40 6.28 -6.22 0.79
C TYR A 40 5.43 -7.45 1.04
N ILE A 41 4.69 -7.86 0.01
CA ILE A 41 3.89 -9.09 0.02
C ILE A 41 4.27 -9.90 -1.20
N VAL A 42 4.68 -11.14 -0.98
CA VAL A 42 4.92 -12.13 -2.02
C VAL A 42 3.69 -13.00 -2.09
N GLY A 43 3.15 -13.16 -3.29
CA GLY A 43 2.11 -14.12 -3.60
C GLY A 43 2.69 -15.24 -4.45
N ASP A 44 2.57 -16.48 -4.00
CA ASP A 44 3.04 -17.64 -4.75
C ASP A 44 1.95 -18.72 -4.82
N TYR A 45 1.96 -19.51 -5.88
CA TYR A 45 0.97 -20.56 -6.08
C TYR A 45 1.56 -21.93 -5.76
N GLY A 46 1.27 -22.42 -4.56
CA GLY A 46 1.58 -23.79 -4.16
C GLY A 46 0.36 -24.69 -4.37
N TYR A 47 0.48 -25.74 -5.17
CA TYR A 47 -0.62 -26.67 -5.47
C TYR A 47 -1.91 -25.95 -5.94
N ASP A 48 -1.76 -24.98 -6.84
CA ASP A 48 -2.85 -24.12 -7.34
C ASP A 48 -3.56 -23.26 -6.28
N GLN A 49 -2.99 -23.15 -5.08
CA GLN A 49 -3.50 -22.26 -4.04
C GLN A 49 -2.58 -21.06 -3.86
N LEU A 50 -3.18 -19.86 -3.92
CA LEU A 50 -2.49 -18.62 -3.60
C LEU A 50 -2.12 -18.59 -2.12
N ARG A 51 -0.82 -18.44 -1.86
CA ARG A 51 -0.22 -18.22 -0.55
C ARG A 51 0.32 -16.79 -0.52
N LEU A 52 0.04 -16.07 0.57
CA LEU A 52 0.56 -14.72 0.78
C LEU A 52 1.57 -14.73 1.92
N LYS A 53 2.72 -14.13 1.69
CA LYS A 53 3.80 -14.01 2.66
C LYS A 53 4.30 -12.58 2.73
N GLY A 54 4.31 -12.02 3.93
CA GLY A 54 4.80 -10.67 4.18
C GLY A 54 6.30 -10.61 4.48
N PHE A 55 6.97 -9.59 3.92
CA PHE A 55 8.39 -9.27 4.10
C PHE A 55 8.58 -7.79 4.44
N TYR A 56 9.60 -7.49 5.23
CA TYR A 56 10.04 -6.15 5.57
C TYR A 56 11.15 -5.69 4.64
N LYS A 57 11.30 -4.37 4.51
CA LYS A 57 12.51 -3.78 3.91
C LYS A 57 13.77 -4.17 4.69
N ASP A 58 14.88 -4.31 3.97
CA ASP A 58 16.17 -4.70 4.56
C ASP A 58 16.69 -3.69 5.60
N SER A 59 16.27 -2.42 5.50
CA SER A 59 16.63 -1.37 6.45
C SER A 59 15.99 -1.55 7.83
N ASN A 60 14.99 -2.43 7.98
CA ASN A 60 14.32 -2.66 9.25
C ASN A 60 15.18 -3.54 10.17
N LYS A 61 15.91 -2.90 11.09
CA LYS A 61 16.80 -3.60 12.05
C LYS A 61 16.08 -4.57 12.99
N LYS A 62 14.75 -4.44 13.17
CA LYS A 62 13.93 -5.34 13.99
C LYS A 62 13.37 -6.52 13.21
N ALA A 63 13.49 -6.52 11.87
CA ALA A 63 13.02 -7.63 11.05
C ALA A 63 13.95 -8.84 11.18
N GLU A 64 13.34 -9.99 11.44
CA GLU A 64 14.01 -11.29 11.30
C GLU A 64 14.57 -11.44 9.89
N MET A 65 15.77 -12.01 9.76
CA MET A 65 16.47 -12.14 8.48
C MET A 65 15.60 -12.82 7.42
N SER A 66 14.93 -13.92 7.78
CA SER A 66 14.05 -14.68 6.90
C SER A 66 12.83 -13.90 6.37
N LYS A 67 12.50 -12.77 6.98
CA LYS A 67 11.38 -11.90 6.58
C LYS A 67 11.87 -10.61 5.92
N ARG A 68 13.10 -10.57 5.43
CA ARG A 68 13.65 -9.40 4.74
C ARG A 68 13.47 -9.51 3.23
N PHE A 69 13.38 -8.38 2.55
CA PHE A 69 13.28 -8.29 1.10
C PHE A 69 14.39 -9.09 0.40
N SER A 70 15.63 -8.98 0.89
CA SER A 70 16.77 -9.76 0.36
C SER A 70 16.56 -11.28 0.41
N ASN A 71 15.71 -11.80 1.31
CA ASN A 71 15.46 -13.24 1.46
C ASN A 71 14.21 -13.71 0.67
N ILE A 72 13.53 -12.82 -0.06
CA ILE A 72 12.37 -13.20 -0.88
C ILE A 72 12.79 -14.26 -1.92
N GLN A 73 13.95 -14.07 -2.53
CA GLN A 73 14.44 -15.00 -3.55
C GLN A 73 14.71 -16.39 -2.97
N ASP A 74 15.32 -16.45 -1.78
CA ASP A 74 15.55 -17.71 -1.06
C ASP A 74 14.23 -18.37 -0.67
N TYR A 75 13.25 -17.60 -0.20
CA TYR A 75 11.90 -18.10 0.08
C TYR A 75 11.25 -18.71 -1.16
N ILE A 76 11.32 -18.05 -2.31
CA ILE A 76 10.77 -18.60 -3.55
C ILE A 76 11.50 -19.90 -3.92
N PHE A 77 12.82 -19.95 -3.85
CA PHE A 77 13.57 -21.17 -4.17
C PHE A 77 13.28 -22.34 -3.23
N GLU A 78 13.04 -22.07 -1.95
CA GLU A 78 12.80 -23.11 -0.94
C GLU A 78 11.34 -23.62 -0.97
N TYR A 79 10.36 -22.73 -1.20
CA TYR A 79 8.93 -23.05 -1.05
C TYR A 79 8.15 -23.09 -2.37
N CYS A 80 8.67 -22.48 -3.44
CA CYS A 80 8.08 -22.45 -4.77
C CYS A 80 8.89 -23.41 -5.66
N ASN A 81 8.31 -24.56 -6.02
CA ASN A 81 8.93 -25.54 -6.91
C ASN A 81 9.41 -24.90 -8.23
N PHE A 82 10.31 -25.56 -8.97
CA PHE A 82 10.78 -25.02 -10.26
C PHE A 82 9.63 -24.60 -11.19
N GLY A 83 9.65 -23.33 -11.61
CA GLY A 83 8.62 -22.77 -12.48
C GLY A 83 7.32 -22.41 -11.77
N CYS A 84 7.27 -22.44 -10.45
CA CYS A 84 6.13 -21.97 -9.67
C CYS A 84 5.88 -20.48 -9.96
N PRO A 85 4.65 -20.10 -10.36
CA PRO A 85 4.32 -18.72 -10.65
C PRO A 85 4.20 -17.93 -9.34
N TYR A 86 4.70 -16.70 -9.36
CA TYR A 86 4.67 -15.82 -8.19
C TYR A 86 4.62 -14.35 -8.60
N PHE A 87 4.22 -13.50 -7.67
CA PHE A 87 4.22 -12.05 -7.82
C PHE A 87 4.72 -11.40 -6.54
N VAL A 88 5.20 -10.17 -6.66
CA VAL A 88 5.64 -9.36 -5.52
C VAL A 88 4.97 -8.00 -5.59
N LEU A 89 4.31 -7.66 -4.49
CA LEU A 89 3.67 -6.37 -4.24
C LEU A 89 4.49 -5.59 -3.21
N ARG A 90 4.60 -4.30 -3.42
CA ARG A 90 5.19 -3.36 -2.46
C ARG A 90 4.10 -2.48 -1.87
N HIS A 91 4.06 -2.39 -0.55
CA HIS A 91 3.18 -1.47 0.13
C HIS A 91 3.63 -0.03 -0.11
N LEU A 92 2.70 0.83 -0.53
CA LEU A 92 2.96 2.24 -0.77
C LEU A 92 2.65 3.06 0.48
N SER A 93 3.50 4.04 0.76
CA SER A 93 3.22 5.04 1.78
C SER A 93 2.19 6.06 1.28
N LYS A 94 1.49 6.72 2.22
CA LYS A 94 0.53 7.79 1.88
C LYS A 94 1.13 8.88 1.00
N GLN A 95 2.41 9.20 1.20
CA GLN A 95 3.12 10.20 0.40
C GLN A 95 3.36 9.73 -1.03
N GLU A 96 3.71 8.46 -1.23
CA GLU A 96 3.90 7.88 -2.56
C GLU A 96 2.57 7.79 -3.30
N VAL A 97 1.50 7.38 -2.62
CA VAL A 97 0.15 7.36 -3.21
C VAL A 97 -0.27 8.76 -3.63
N LYS A 98 -0.05 9.78 -2.78
CA LYS A 98 -0.36 11.17 -3.11
C LYS A 98 0.39 11.63 -4.36
N LYS A 99 1.70 11.37 -4.44
CA LYS A 99 2.50 11.70 -5.63
C LYS A 99 2.01 10.99 -6.88
N LEU A 100 1.65 9.70 -6.79
CA LEU A 100 1.13 8.95 -7.92
C LEU A 100 -0.22 9.50 -8.41
N ILE A 101 -1.10 9.93 -7.50
CA ILE A 101 -2.38 10.56 -7.85
C ILE A 101 -2.14 11.95 -8.48
N GLU A 102 -1.24 12.75 -7.90
CA GLU A 102 -0.86 14.08 -8.44
C GLU A 102 -0.22 13.99 -9.84
N GLU A 103 0.57 12.96 -10.13
CA GLU A 103 1.18 12.72 -11.44
C GLU A 103 0.14 12.31 -12.51
N VAL A 104 -0.97 11.67 -12.12
CA VAL A 104 -1.99 11.15 -13.05
C VAL A 104 -3.14 12.14 -13.25
N HIS A 105 -3.44 12.98 -12.25
CA HIS A 105 -4.45 14.04 -12.30
C HIS A 105 -3.87 15.38 -11.80
N PRO A 106 -3.15 16.15 -12.64
CA PRO A 106 -2.70 17.51 -12.28
C PRO A 106 -3.85 18.52 -12.11
N SER A 107 -5.12 18.13 -12.31
CA SER A 107 -6.27 19.05 -12.42
C SER A 107 -7.30 18.96 -11.28
N ASP A 108 -7.22 17.97 -10.37
CA ASP A 108 -8.23 17.77 -9.31
C ASP A 108 -7.75 18.19 -7.90
N VAL A 109 -6.70 19.01 -7.80
CA VAL A 109 -6.40 19.73 -6.54
C VAL A 109 -7.44 20.85 -6.34
N ILE A 110 -8.66 20.45 -5.98
CA ILE A 110 -9.60 21.35 -5.31
C ILE A 110 -9.32 21.24 -3.82
N ASP A 111 -8.68 22.31 -3.36
CA ASP A 111 -8.49 22.77 -1.99
C ASP A 111 -9.60 22.31 -1.03
N ASP A 112 -9.29 21.37 -0.12
CA ASP A 112 -10.13 21.09 1.05
C ASP A 112 -9.22 20.77 2.26
N ASP A 113 -8.41 21.74 2.67
CA ASP A 113 -7.92 21.79 4.05
C ASP A 113 -7.47 23.21 4.43
N ASN A 114 -8.39 24.19 4.36
CA ASN A 114 -8.25 25.41 5.18
C ASN A 114 -9.56 26.18 5.38
N LYS A 115 -10.43 25.70 6.28
CA LYS A 115 -11.30 26.61 7.05
C LYS A 115 -11.91 25.90 8.26
N LEU A 116 -11.30 26.12 9.41
CA LEU A 116 -11.98 26.42 10.68
C LEU A 116 -10.94 27.06 11.60
N GLN A 117 -10.62 28.33 11.32
CA GLN A 117 -9.93 29.19 12.27
C GLN A 117 -10.95 29.67 13.31
N ASP A 118 -10.58 29.55 14.58
CA ASP A 118 -11.26 30.03 15.76
C ASP A 118 -11.94 31.40 15.57
N VAL A 119 -13.28 31.42 15.53
CA VAL A 119 -14.04 32.67 15.66
C VAL A 119 -14.10 33.02 17.15
N LYS A 120 -13.01 33.61 17.67
CA LYS A 120 -13.05 34.44 18.87
C LYS A 120 -13.53 35.83 18.47
N ILE A 121 -14.80 36.13 18.70
CA ILE A 121 -15.26 37.52 18.73
C ILE A 121 -16.01 37.72 20.05
N LYS A 122 -15.38 38.47 20.96
CA LYS A 122 -16.00 39.01 22.18
C LYS A 122 -16.80 40.28 21.85
N PRO A 123 -17.76 40.67 22.71
CA PRO A 123 -18.89 41.54 22.35
C PRO A 123 -18.61 43.03 22.57
N THR A 124 -19.23 43.91 21.77
CA THR A 124 -19.28 45.37 22.00
C THR A 124 -20.64 45.95 21.54
N ILE A 125 -21.59 46.00 22.48
CA ILE A 125 -22.32 47.17 23.02
C ILE A 125 -22.61 48.38 22.10
N GLN A 126 -23.93 48.72 22.06
CA GLN A 126 -24.69 50.01 21.99
C GLN A 126 -24.32 51.11 20.96
N ASP A 127 -25.32 51.63 20.23
CA ASP A 127 -26.10 52.84 20.61
C ASP A 127 -27.05 53.31 19.46
N THR A 128 -28.34 53.46 19.82
CA THR A 128 -29.20 54.66 19.70
C THR A 128 -29.69 55.27 18.35
N GLU A 129 -31.03 55.45 18.32
CA GLU A 129 -31.90 56.44 17.63
C GLU A 129 -32.13 56.47 16.11
N HIS A 130 -33.39 56.23 15.70
CA HIS A 130 -34.35 57.28 15.31
C HIS A 130 -35.81 56.78 15.37
#